data_AF-A0AAJ0F655-F1
#
_entry.id   AF-A0AAJ0F655-F1
#
_cell.length_a   1.000
_cell.length_b   1.000
_cell.length_c   1.000
_cell.angle_alpha   90.00
_cell.angle_beta   90.00
_cell.angle_gamma   90.00
#
_symmetry.space_group_name_H-M   'P 1'
#
loop_
_entity.id
_entity.type
_entity.pdbx_description
1 polymer ?
#
loop_
_entity_poly.entity_id
_entity_poly.type
_entity_poly.pdbx_seq_one_letter_code
_entity_poly.pdbx_strand_id
1 'polypeptide(L)'
;MAATDGRENRSVLIALLGVTGAGKTTFARLASGNRELRVGHSIYPCTQEPQVVTFTLDGRPILLIDTPGFDDDTRTDVEILEDIAKWLAQQGYLQGSDQLDGLVILHPVTQHRLGGQERRRTKLLQNLLGHNAFKRIIIATTMWEKIRQEDEEDVKRSVKEREKDIWYDLVSKGAKLRKHKNNPNSAHEIIREIIKLSEKYGKLEPLIQEELKKDPRLVRTTAGKSMKKDLEADIERAEALLREHMEYMPPVPRKMDEYLRNPRWKKYREWSEEKRALEKRLERLRASLHKLSHMQFGWAKKFLGLFLSSK
;
A
#
# COMPACT_ATOMS: atom_id res chain seq x y z
N MET A 1 -22.23 42.31 -12.03
CA MET A 1 -21.53 41.39 -11.10
C MET A 1 -21.72 39.98 -11.63
N ALA A 2 -20.64 39.22 -11.82
CA ALA A 2 -20.76 37.79 -12.13
C ALA A 2 -21.03 37.01 -10.84
N ALA A 3 -21.85 35.97 -10.91
CA ALA A 3 -21.97 35.02 -9.80
C ALA A 3 -20.72 34.15 -9.77
N THR A 4 -19.92 34.26 -8.71
CA THR A 4 -18.79 33.36 -8.46
C THR A 4 -19.32 31.97 -8.12
N ASP A 5 -18.94 30.97 -8.91
CA ASP A 5 -19.32 29.57 -8.65
C ASP A 5 -18.63 29.12 -7.34
N GLY A 6 -19.44 28.67 -6.37
CA GLY A 6 -18.97 28.20 -5.06
C GLY A 6 -17.99 27.02 -5.12
N ARG A 7 -17.73 26.45 -6.31
CA ARG A 7 -16.67 25.47 -6.57
C ARG A 7 -15.25 26.04 -6.51
N GLU A 8 -15.03 27.32 -6.83
CA GLU A 8 -13.66 27.85 -6.97
C GLU A 8 -12.86 27.86 -5.65
N ASN A 9 -13.55 27.96 -4.50
CA ASN A 9 -12.93 28.07 -3.19
C ASN A 9 -12.89 26.73 -2.40
N ARG A 10 -13.15 25.58 -3.04
CA ARG A 10 -13.06 24.26 -2.37
C ARG A 10 -11.67 23.66 -2.53
N SER A 11 -11.06 23.28 -1.40
CA SER A 11 -9.80 22.54 -1.34
C SER A 11 -9.82 21.25 -2.15
N VAL A 12 -8.73 21.04 -2.89
CA VAL A 12 -8.43 19.81 -3.63
C VAL A 12 -7.58 18.90 -2.73
N LEU A 13 -8.12 17.76 -2.31
CA LEU A 13 -7.47 16.82 -1.38
C LEU A 13 -6.93 15.60 -2.14
N ILE A 14 -5.61 15.42 -2.17
CA ILE A 14 -4.95 14.35 -2.93
C ILE A 14 -4.04 13.55 -2.01
N ALA A 15 -4.15 12.22 -2.05
CA ALA A 15 -3.29 11.34 -1.28
C ALA A 15 -2.10 10.83 -2.08
N LEU A 16 -0.94 10.75 -1.43
CA LEU A 16 0.28 10.16 -1.97
C LEU A 16 0.48 8.77 -1.33
N LEU A 17 0.24 7.71 -2.10
CA LEU A 17 0.51 6.33 -1.73
C LEU A 17 1.79 5.82 -2.42
N GLY A 18 2.44 4.83 -1.83
CA GLY A 18 3.64 4.22 -2.38
C GLY A 18 4.58 3.66 -1.31
N VAL A 19 5.51 2.84 -1.77
CA VAL A 19 6.53 2.16 -0.95
C VAL A 19 7.42 3.14 -0.18
N THR A 20 8.11 2.66 0.84
CA THR A 20 9.19 3.40 1.51
C THR A 20 10.25 3.78 0.46
N GLY A 21 10.68 5.05 0.45
CA GLY A 21 11.60 5.55 -0.57
C GLY A 21 10.98 5.82 -1.96
N ALA A 22 9.67 5.69 -2.18
CA ALA A 22 9.02 5.98 -3.47
C ALA A 22 9.11 7.46 -3.93
N GLY A 23 9.57 8.37 -3.07
CA GLY A 23 9.67 9.81 -3.35
C GLY A 23 8.42 10.62 -2.99
N LYS A 24 7.53 10.11 -2.13
CA LYS A 24 6.25 10.76 -1.78
C LYS A 24 6.44 12.13 -1.12
N THR A 25 7.23 12.21 -0.06
CA THR A 25 7.62 13.47 0.60
C THR A 25 8.37 14.41 -0.35
N THR A 26 9.18 13.87 -1.26
CA THR A 26 9.87 14.64 -2.31
C THR A 26 8.87 15.26 -3.30
N PHE A 27 7.87 14.51 -3.74
CA PHE A 27 6.79 15.01 -4.59
C PHE A 27 5.99 16.12 -3.89
N ALA A 28 5.64 15.94 -2.61
CA ALA A 28 4.94 16.96 -1.82
C ALA A 28 5.78 18.25 -1.66
N ARG A 29 7.08 18.12 -1.38
CA ARG A 29 8.05 19.23 -1.36
C ARG A 29 8.16 19.94 -2.72
N LEU A 30 8.28 19.20 -3.82
CA LEU A 30 8.41 19.76 -5.16
C LEU A 30 7.13 20.47 -5.62
N ALA A 31 5.96 19.94 -5.27
CA ALA A 31 4.67 20.53 -5.61
C ALA A 31 4.40 21.82 -4.82
N SER A 32 4.68 21.82 -3.51
CA SER A 32 4.44 22.98 -2.63
C SER A 32 5.53 24.05 -2.66
N GLY A 33 6.75 23.70 -3.07
CA GLY A 33 7.93 24.54 -2.94
C GLY A 33 8.47 24.67 -1.50
N ASN A 34 7.78 24.11 -0.50
CA ASN A 34 8.17 24.21 0.90
C ASN A 34 9.42 23.38 1.19
N ARG A 35 10.57 24.05 1.30
CA ARG A 35 11.89 23.44 1.54
C ARG A 35 12.04 22.84 2.94
N GLU A 36 11.26 23.29 3.92
CA GLU A 36 11.34 22.86 5.32
C GLU A 36 10.71 21.49 5.57
N LEU A 37 9.87 21.01 4.63
CA LEU A 37 9.38 19.64 4.62
C LEU A 37 10.56 18.66 4.64
N ARG A 38 10.73 17.97 5.76
CA ARG A 38 11.85 17.06 6.01
C ARG A 38 11.67 15.74 5.24
N VAL A 39 12.16 15.69 4.00
CA VAL A 39 12.44 14.42 3.31
C VAL A 39 13.52 13.68 4.12
N GLY A 40 13.10 12.76 4.96
CA GLY A 40 13.97 11.95 5.80
C GLY A 40 14.73 10.91 4.98
N HIS A 41 15.99 11.19 4.65
CA HIS A 41 16.95 10.16 4.25
C HIS A 41 17.53 9.41 5.47
N SER A 42 16.70 9.20 6.49
CA SER A 42 17.02 8.37 7.66
C SER A 42 16.83 6.90 7.32
N ILE A 43 17.75 6.06 7.80
CA ILE A 43 17.68 4.58 7.67
C ILE A 43 16.60 3.98 8.59
N TYR A 44 15.90 4.83 9.36
CA TYR A 44 14.72 4.51 10.16
C TYR A 44 13.47 5.19 9.56
N PRO A 45 12.30 4.52 9.58
CA PRO A 45 11.07 5.01 8.94
C PRO A 45 10.41 6.16 9.73
N CYS A 46 10.92 7.38 9.55
CA CYS A 46 10.30 8.61 10.06
C CYS A 46 9.05 9.00 9.26
N THR A 47 7.97 8.23 9.42
CA THR A 47 6.56 8.60 9.18
C THR A 47 5.69 7.50 9.78
N GLN A 48 5.29 7.65 11.04
CA GLN A 48 4.24 6.80 11.64
C GLN A 48 2.85 7.43 11.51
N GLU A 49 2.79 8.75 11.25
CA GLU A 49 1.56 9.49 10.99
C GLU A 49 1.64 10.17 9.61
N PRO A 50 0.52 10.31 8.87
CA PRO A 50 0.49 11.05 7.61
C PRO A 50 0.72 12.56 7.81
N GLN A 51 1.46 13.19 6.89
CA GLN A 51 1.68 14.65 6.89
C GLN A 51 0.79 15.32 5.85
N VAL A 52 0.13 16.42 6.23
CA VAL A 52 -0.68 17.24 5.32
C VAL A 52 0.12 18.46 4.88
N VAL A 53 0.23 18.65 3.57
CA VAL A 53 0.97 19.74 2.93
C VAL A 53 0.00 20.63 2.17
N THR A 54 -0.17 21.88 2.62
CA THR A 54 -1.01 22.90 2.01
C THR A 54 -0.21 23.83 1.10
N PHE A 55 -0.74 24.16 -0.07
CA PHE A 55 -0.26 25.23 -0.95
C PHE A 55 -1.34 25.61 -1.98
N THR A 56 -1.10 26.64 -2.80
CA THR A 56 -2.02 27.04 -3.88
C THR A 56 -1.44 26.68 -5.24
N LEU A 57 -2.26 26.11 -6.14
CA LEU A 57 -1.91 25.86 -7.54
C LEU A 57 -3.03 26.40 -8.44
N ASP A 58 -2.68 27.21 -9.44
CA ASP A 58 -3.61 27.80 -10.40
C ASP A 58 -4.81 28.50 -9.73
N GLY A 59 -4.55 29.20 -8.61
CA GLY A 59 -5.56 29.88 -7.79
C GLY A 59 -6.31 28.98 -6.78
N ARG A 60 -6.21 27.66 -6.87
CA ARG A 60 -6.95 26.72 -6.02
C ARG A 60 -6.12 26.20 -4.84
N PRO A 61 -6.69 26.08 -3.62
CA PRO A 61 -6.00 25.45 -2.49
C PRO A 61 -5.87 23.93 -2.70
N ILE A 62 -4.64 23.42 -2.56
CA ILE A 62 -4.26 22.01 -2.68
C ILE A 62 -3.79 21.50 -1.33
N LEU A 63 -4.31 20.35 -0.90
CA LEU A 63 -3.89 19.59 0.26
C LEU A 63 -3.33 18.25 -0.22
N LEU A 64 -2.03 18.04 -0.07
CA LEU A 64 -1.40 16.74 -0.31
C LEU A 64 -1.25 15.99 1.01
N ILE A 65 -1.78 14.77 1.09
CA ILE A 65 -1.54 13.86 2.23
C ILE A 65 -0.36 12.94 1.86
N ASP A 66 0.80 13.17 2.46
CA ASP A 66 1.94 12.27 2.38
C ASP A 66 1.81 11.16 3.44
N THR A 67 1.63 9.92 2.99
CA THR A 67 1.40 8.77 3.88
C THR A 67 2.71 8.07 4.29
N PRO A 68 2.71 7.32 5.40
CA PRO A 68 3.76 6.32 5.68
C PRO A 68 4.08 5.40 4.50
N GLY A 69 5.28 4.84 4.47
CA GLY A 69 5.65 3.80 3.50
C GLY A 69 5.07 2.45 3.90
N PHE A 70 4.27 1.82 3.03
CA PHE A 70 3.75 0.46 3.24
C PHE A 70 4.70 -0.65 2.77
N ASP A 71 6.01 -0.36 2.76
CA ASP A 71 7.06 -1.28 2.32
C ASP A 71 8.21 -1.24 3.33
N ASP A 72 7.89 -1.71 4.54
CA ASP A 72 8.86 -2.02 5.58
C ASP A 72 8.89 -3.55 5.68
N ASP A 73 10.04 -4.15 5.41
CA ASP A 73 10.22 -5.60 5.38
C ASP A 73 10.12 -6.25 6.78
N THR A 74 9.97 -5.45 7.85
CA THR A 74 9.63 -5.92 9.21
C THR A 74 8.13 -6.10 9.44
N ARG A 75 7.26 -5.52 8.60
CA ARG A 75 5.80 -5.46 8.80
C ARG A 75 5.04 -6.52 8.01
N THR A 76 3.91 -6.98 8.57
CA THR A 76 3.05 -7.96 7.89
C THR A 76 2.08 -7.30 6.90
N ASP A 77 1.65 -8.06 5.88
CA ASP A 77 0.61 -7.60 4.93
C ASP A 77 -0.72 -7.21 5.63
N VAL A 78 -1.01 -7.81 6.80
CA VAL A 78 -2.17 -7.45 7.64
C VAL A 78 -2.00 -6.08 8.29
N GLU A 79 -0.78 -5.68 8.66
CA GLU A 79 -0.49 -4.36 9.23
C GLU A 79 -0.47 -3.25 8.17
N ILE A 80 -0.01 -3.60 6.96
CA ILE A 80 -0.14 -2.75 5.79
C ILE A 80 -1.62 -2.52 5.44
N LEU A 81 -2.42 -3.60 5.41
CA LEU A 81 -3.87 -3.53 5.25
C LEU A 81 -4.52 -2.70 6.37
N GLU A 82 -4.14 -2.92 7.62
CA GLU A 82 -4.65 -2.19 8.79
C GLU A 82 -4.42 -0.68 8.67
N ASP A 83 -3.20 -0.23 8.34
CA ASP A 83 -2.88 1.20 8.24
C ASP A 83 -3.55 1.88 7.04
N ILE A 84 -3.53 1.25 5.86
CA ILE A 84 -4.18 1.82 4.67
C ILE A 84 -5.70 1.83 4.86
N ALA A 85 -6.29 0.82 5.49
CA ALA A 85 -7.70 0.80 5.85
C ALA A 85 -8.03 1.86 6.92
N LYS A 86 -7.24 1.99 7.99
CA LYS A 86 -7.36 3.07 9.00
C LYS A 86 -7.41 4.42 8.31
N TRP A 87 -6.38 4.73 7.52
CA TRP A 87 -6.22 6.05 6.92
C TRP A 87 -7.32 6.35 5.89
N LEU A 88 -7.59 5.44 4.93
CA LEU A 88 -8.67 5.59 3.94
C LEU A 88 -10.05 5.74 4.61
N ALA A 89 -10.32 4.95 5.65
CA ALA A 89 -11.61 4.95 6.32
C ALA A 89 -11.76 6.14 7.28
N GLN A 90 -10.68 6.63 7.90
CA GLN A 90 -10.69 7.81 8.77
C GLN A 90 -11.04 9.10 8.02
N GLN A 91 -10.66 9.24 6.74
CA GLN A 91 -11.13 10.38 5.93
C GLN A 91 -12.66 10.37 5.74
N GLY A 92 -13.32 9.21 5.90
CA GLY A 92 -14.77 9.05 5.74
C GLY A 92 -15.61 9.58 6.91
N TYR A 93 -15.01 10.13 7.96
CA TYR A 93 -15.73 10.72 9.11
C TYR A 93 -16.02 12.21 8.97
N LEU A 94 -15.31 12.91 8.09
CA LEU A 94 -15.55 14.31 7.79
C LEU A 94 -16.76 14.40 6.84
N GLN A 95 -17.86 14.96 7.34
CA GLN A 95 -19.07 15.14 6.53
C GLN A 95 -18.87 16.28 5.51
N GLY A 96 -19.11 16.00 4.23
CA GLY A 96 -19.23 17.03 3.20
C GLY A 96 -17.95 17.39 2.44
N SER A 97 -17.13 18.30 2.96
CA SER A 97 -16.09 18.99 2.19
C SER A 97 -14.85 18.14 1.86
N ASP A 98 -14.56 17.10 2.65
CA ASP A 98 -13.18 16.62 2.81
C ASP A 98 -12.93 15.21 2.23
N GLN A 99 -13.78 14.75 1.31
CA GLN A 99 -13.47 13.59 0.48
C GLN A 99 -12.31 13.87 -0.49
N LEU A 100 -11.49 12.85 -0.72
CA LEU A 100 -10.38 12.87 -1.70
C LEU A 100 -10.86 13.23 -3.11
N ASP A 101 -10.14 14.09 -3.81
CA ASP A 101 -10.28 14.31 -5.26
C ASP A 101 -9.60 13.19 -6.05
N GLY A 102 -8.51 12.65 -5.52
CA GLY A 102 -7.80 11.54 -6.16
C GLY A 102 -6.59 11.07 -5.37
N LEU A 103 -5.84 10.18 -6.00
CA LEU A 103 -4.78 9.42 -5.35
C LEU A 103 -3.62 9.20 -6.33
N VAL A 104 -2.40 9.54 -5.91
CA VAL A 104 -1.18 9.32 -6.67
C VAL A 104 -0.45 8.11 -6.06
N ILE A 105 -0.28 7.05 -6.83
CA ILE A 105 0.55 5.89 -6.46
C ILE A 105 1.96 6.13 -7.02
N LEU A 106 2.90 6.52 -6.17
CA LEU A 106 4.30 6.71 -6.55
C LEU A 106 5.04 5.37 -6.56
N HIS A 107 5.67 5.05 -7.68
CA HIS A 107 6.41 3.81 -7.90
C HIS A 107 7.83 4.09 -8.45
N PRO A 108 8.90 3.79 -7.71
CA PRO A 108 10.27 4.07 -8.15
C PRO A 108 10.72 3.06 -9.20
N VAL A 109 11.12 3.51 -10.39
CA VAL A 109 11.48 2.61 -11.51
C VAL A 109 12.75 1.79 -11.27
N THR A 110 13.56 2.19 -10.28
CA THR A 110 14.70 1.42 -9.74
C THR A 110 14.28 0.19 -8.93
N GLN A 111 12.98 -0.11 -8.77
CA GLN A 111 12.50 -1.21 -7.93
C GLN A 111 12.49 -2.55 -8.68
N HIS A 112 13.68 -3.16 -8.80
CA HIS A 112 13.88 -4.52 -9.32
C HIS A 112 13.36 -5.64 -8.38
N ARG A 113 12.48 -5.34 -7.41
CA ARG A 113 11.98 -6.33 -6.42
C ARG A 113 11.17 -7.42 -7.11
N LEU A 114 11.24 -8.64 -6.56
CA LEU A 114 10.48 -9.82 -6.97
C LEU A 114 8.98 -9.48 -7.12
N GLY A 115 8.44 -9.61 -8.34
CA GLY A 115 7.11 -9.09 -8.70
C GLY A 115 5.93 -9.65 -7.90
N GLY A 116 6.12 -10.75 -7.16
CA GLY A 116 5.10 -11.30 -6.26
C GLY A 116 4.67 -10.35 -5.14
N GLN A 117 5.62 -9.66 -4.49
CA GLN A 117 5.30 -8.72 -3.39
C GLN A 117 4.58 -7.48 -3.90
N GLU A 118 4.96 -6.99 -5.09
CA GLU A 118 4.26 -5.89 -5.73
C GLU A 118 2.86 -6.31 -6.18
N ARG A 119 2.69 -7.48 -6.80
CA ARG A 119 1.37 -8.00 -7.18
C ARG A 119 0.44 -8.14 -5.98
N ARG A 120 0.92 -8.67 -4.84
CA ARG A 120 0.14 -8.73 -3.59
C ARG A 120 -0.34 -7.34 -3.17
N ARG A 121 0.57 -6.34 -3.11
CA ARG A 121 0.24 -4.97 -2.68
C ARG A 121 -0.64 -4.22 -3.66
N THR A 122 -0.41 -4.35 -4.96
CA THR A 122 -1.29 -3.76 -5.98
C THR A 122 -2.68 -4.39 -5.92
N LYS A 123 -2.79 -5.71 -5.69
CA LYS A 123 -4.09 -6.35 -5.48
C LYS A 123 -4.78 -5.89 -4.19
N LEU A 124 -4.02 -5.69 -3.12
CA LEU A 124 -4.52 -5.13 -1.87
C LEU A 124 -5.10 -3.71 -2.05
N LEU A 125 -4.39 -2.84 -2.77
CA LEU A 125 -4.86 -1.49 -3.11
C LEU A 125 -6.10 -1.52 -4.01
N GLN A 126 -6.15 -2.41 -5.01
CA GLN A 126 -7.34 -2.61 -5.84
C GLN A 126 -8.56 -3.03 -4.99
N ASN A 127 -8.36 -3.95 -4.05
CA ASN A 127 -9.41 -4.46 -3.17
C ASN A 127 -9.87 -3.45 -2.11
N LEU A 128 -9.01 -2.49 -1.72
CA LEU A 128 -9.33 -1.41 -0.78
C LEU A 128 -10.04 -0.23 -1.45
N LEU A 129 -9.60 0.15 -2.65
CA LEU A 129 -10.12 1.31 -3.37
C LEU A 129 -11.35 0.96 -4.21
N GLY A 130 -11.40 -0.25 -4.79
CA GLY A 130 -12.46 -0.71 -5.68
C GLY A 130 -12.43 -0.04 -7.06
N HIS A 131 -12.96 -0.73 -8.09
CA HIS A 131 -12.97 -0.23 -9.48
C HIS A 131 -13.58 1.18 -9.60
N ASN A 132 -14.58 1.49 -8.77
CA ASN A 132 -15.25 2.79 -8.73
C ASN A 132 -14.33 3.96 -8.37
N ALA A 133 -13.18 3.75 -7.73
CA ALA A 133 -12.19 4.79 -7.46
C ALA A 133 -11.24 5.04 -8.64
N PHE A 134 -10.91 4.02 -9.46
CA PHE A 134 -9.71 3.99 -10.30
C PHE A 134 -9.56 5.16 -11.29
N LYS A 135 -10.67 5.73 -11.78
CA LYS A 135 -10.65 6.90 -12.69
C LYS A 135 -10.11 8.20 -12.08
N ARG A 136 -9.79 8.26 -10.77
CA ARG A 136 -9.03 9.36 -10.11
C ARG A 136 -7.71 8.87 -9.49
N ILE A 137 -7.17 7.76 -9.99
CA ILE A 137 -5.85 7.25 -9.61
C ILE A 137 -4.84 7.58 -10.71
N ILE A 138 -3.70 8.15 -10.33
CA ILE A 138 -2.53 8.28 -11.20
C ILE A 138 -1.39 7.43 -10.62
N ILE A 139 -0.86 6.50 -11.41
CA ILE A 139 0.39 5.80 -11.12
C ILE A 139 1.52 6.70 -11.63
N ALA A 140 2.30 7.27 -10.71
CA ALA A 140 3.41 8.16 -11.01
C ALA A 140 4.74 7.41 -10.85
N THR A 141 5.41 7.14 -11.96
CA THR A 141 6.74 6.52 -11.95
C THR A 141 7.81 7.55 -11.56
N THR A 142 8.63 7.22 -10.57
CA THR A 142 9.66 8.10 -9.96
C THR A 142 11.06 7.50 -10.08
N MET A 143 12.10 8.20 -9.60
CA MET A 143 13.51 7.77 -9.60
C MET A 143 14.15 7.63 -11.00
N TRP A 144 13.57 8.28 -12.01
CA TRP A 144 14.10 8.31 -13.38
C TRP A 144 15.47 9.00 -13.47
N GLU A 145 15.77 9.92 -12.55
CA GLU A 145 17.06 10.60 -12.43
C GLU A 145 18.20 9.71 -11.94
N LYS A 146 17.91 8.45 -11.57
CA LYS A 146 18.90 7.44 -11.14
C LYS A 146 19.19 6.38 -12.18
N ILE A 147 18.51 6.44 -13.34
CA ILE A 147 18.67 5.49 -14.43
C ILE A 147 19.75 5.99 -15.39
N ARG A 148 20.70 5.13 -15.76
CA ARG A 148 21.76 5.46 -16.72
C ARG A 148 21.12 5.57 -18.11
N GLN A 149 21.67 6.41 -18.99
CA GLN A 149 21.06 6.65 -20.31
C GLN A 149 20.93 5.36 -21.15
N GLU A 150 21.90 4.46 -21.02
CA GLU A 150 21.90 3.13 -21.66
C GLU A 150 20.80 2.19 -21.13
N ASP A 151 20.39 2.33 -19.87
CA ASP A 151 19.35 1.51 -19.23
C ASP A 151 17.92 2.03 -19.53
N GLU A 152 17.74 3.26 -20.04
CA GLU A 152 16.43 3.93 -19.99
C GLU A 152 15.36 3.24 -20.85
N GLU A 153 15.72 2.62 -21.99
CA GLU A 153 14.77 1.86 -22.82
C GLU A 153 14.35 0.52 -22.21
N ASP A 154 15.25 -0.14 -21.47
CA ASP A 154 14.93 -1.37 -20.75
C ASP A 154 14.02 -1.07 -19.54
N VAL A 155 14.25 0.04 -18.84
CA VAL A 155 13.36 0.53 -17.79
C VAL A 155 12.00 0.96 -18.36
N LYS A 156 11.97 1.64 -19.53
CA LYS A 156 10.71 1.94 -20.25
C LYS A 156 9.96 0.66 -20.66
N ARG A 157 10.68 -0.42 -21.01
CA ARG A 157 10.08 -1.72 -21.34
C ARG A 157 9.46 -2.37 -20.10
N SER A 158 10.20 -2.45 -19.00
CA SER A 158 9.72 -2.91 -17.68
C SER A 158 8.45 -2.16 -17.22
N VAL A 159 8.40 -0.84 -17.38
CA VAL A 159 7.20 -0.03 -17.07
C VAL A 159 6.00 -0.41 -17.95
N LYS A 160 6.20 -0.69 -19.25
CA LYS A 160 5.14 -1.17 -20.16
C LYS A 160 4.70 -2.62 -19.89
N GLU A 161 5.59 -3.46 -19.37
CA GLU A 161 5.26 -4.82 -18.93
C GLU A 161 4.41 -4.78 -17.66
N ARG A 162 4.77 -3.95 -16.68
CA ARG A 162 3.96 -3.68 -15.48
C ARG A 162 2.57 -3.13 -15.80
N GLU A 163 2.48 -2.23 -16.79
CA GLU A 163 1.20 -1.71 -17.30
C GLU A 163 0.30 -2.81 -17.90
N LYS A 164 0.88 -3.81 -18.56
CA LYS A 164 0.17 -4.96 -19.16
C LYS A 164 -0.13 -6.10 -18.19
N ASP A 165 0.47 -6.10 -17.00
CA ASP A 165 0.37 -7.16 -16.00
C ASP A 165 -0.07 -6.64 -14.63
N ILE A 166 0.87 -6.26 -13.77
CA ILE A 166 0.61 -5.91 -12.36
C ILE A 166 -0.40 -4.75 -12.23
N TRP A 167 -0.32 -3.76 -13.10
CA TRP A 167 -1.19 -2.57 -13.10
C TRP A 167 -2.33 -2.65 -14.12
N TYR A 168 -2.46 -3.74 -14.88
CA TYR A 168 -3.47 -3.91 -15.93
C TYR A 168 -4.89 -3.64 -15.42
N ASP A 169 -5.24 -4.22 -14.27
CA ASP A 169 -6.55 -4.08 -13.62
C ASP A 169 -6.86 -2.61 -13.22
N LEU A 170 -5.83 -1.80 -12.94
CA LEU A 170 -5.97 -0.37 -12.63
C LEU A 170 -6.12 0.47 -13.90
N VAL A 171 -5.21 0.28 -14.87
CA VAL A 171 -5.11 1.11 -16.07
C VAL A 171 -6.26 0.86 -17.04
N SER A 172 -6.61 -0.41 -17.30
CA SER A 172 -7.75 -0.79 -18.16
C SER A 172 -9.09 -0.22 -17.68
N LYS A 173 -9.26 -0.07 -16.36
CA LYS A 173 -10.46 0.47 -15.71
C LYS A 173 -10.39 1.98 -15.43
N GLY A 174 -9.32 2.64 -15.88
CA GLY A 174 -9.27 4.10 -16.07
C GLY A 174 -8.20 4.87 -15.31
N ALA A 175 -7.38 4.23 -14.47
CA ALA A 175 -6.22 4.87 -13.87
C ALA A 175 -5.21 5.33 -14.94
N LYS A 176 -4.38 6.33 -14.64
CA LYS A 176 -3.43 6.92 -15.61
C LYS A 176 -1.99 6.66 -15.20
N LEU A 177 -1.13 6.29 -16.15
CA LEU A 177 0.31 6.13 -15.95
C LEU A 177 1.04 7.41 -16.36
N ARG A 178 1.93 7.92 -15.49
CA ARG A 178 2.71 9.15 -15.72
C ARG A 178 4.17 8.97 -15.31
N LYS A 179 5.06 9.75 -15.93
CA LYS A 179 6.49 9.88 -15.58
C LYS A 179 6.68 11.17 -14.79
N HIS A 180 6.91 11.05 -13.48
CA HIS A 180 7.31 12.20 -12.66
C HIS A 180 8.81 12.45 -12.88
N LYS A 181 9.16 13.67 -13.30
CA LYS A 181 10.50 14.07 -13.76
C LYS A 181 11.36 14.66 -12.62
N ASN A 182 11.03 14.31 -11.37
CA ASN A 182 11.66 14.82 -10.14
C ASN A 182 11.76 16.36 -10.08
N ASN A 183 10.73 17.06 -10.55
CA ASN A 183 10.68 18.54 -10.60
C ASN A 183 9.25 19.09 -10.39
N PRO A 184 9.09 20.38 -10.03
CA PRO A 184 7.78 20.97 -9.73
C PRO A 184 6.78 20.88 -10.89
N ASN A 185 7.21 21.20 -12.12
CA ASN A 185 6.35 21.19 -13.30
C ASN A 185 5.64 19.84 -13.47
N SER A 186 6.39 18.74 -13.39
CA SER A 186 5.82 17.38 -13.50
C SER A 186 5.02 16.93 -12.27
N ALA A 187 5.16 17.59 -11.11
CA ALA A 187 4.25 17.39 -9.99
C ALA A 187 2.93 18.14 -10.22
N HIS A 188 2.99 19.39 -10.67
CA HIS A 188 1.83 20.20 -11.03
C HIS A 188 1.05 19.64 -12.22
N GLU A 189 1.71 19.07 -13.23
CA GLU A 189 1.08 18.31 -14.33
C GLU A 189 0.18 17.19 -13.79
N ILE A 190 0.69 16.38 -12.86
CA ILE A 190 -0.02 15.26 -12.22
C ILE A 190 -1.20 15.77 -11.37
N ILE A 191 -1.00 16.84 -10.59
CA ILE A 191 -2.05 17.42 -9.74
C ILE A 191 -3.18 18.04 -10.58
N ARG A 192 -2.85 18.77 -11.65
CA ARG A 192 -3.81 19.30 -12.63
C ARG A 192 -4.62 18.20 -13.30
N GLU A 193 -4.04 17.03 -13.52
CA GLU A 193 -4.79 15.88 -14.04
C GLU A 193 -5.72 15.27 -12.97
N ILE A 194 -5.28 15.12 -11.71
CA ILE A 194 -6.19 14.71 -10.62
C ILE A 194 -7.40 15.65 -10.50
N ILE A 195 -7.17 16.98 -10.58
CA ILE A 195 -8.25 17.99 -10.56
C ILE A 195 -9.27 17.71 -11.67
N LYS A 196 -8.81 17.59 -12.93
CA LYS A 196 -9.68 17.30 -14.09
C LYS A 196 -10.41 15.95 -13.98
N LEU A 197 -9.79 14.95 -13.34
CA LEU A 197 -10.40 13.65 -13.10
C LEU A 197 -11.47 13.71 -11.99
N SER A 198 -11.27 14.52 -10.94
CA SER A 198 -12.26 14.79 -9.90
C SER A 198 -13.45 15.60 -10.45
N GLU A 199 -13.19 16.65 -11.21
CA GLU A 199 -14.23 17.45 -11.90
C GLU A 199 -15.09 16.58 -12.83
N LYS A 200 -14.49 15.61 -13.52
CA LYS A 200 -15.19 14.74 -14.47
C LYS A 200 -15.90 13.54 -13.85
N TYR A 201 -15.37 12.96 -12.75
CA TYR A 201 -15.86 11.70 -12.19
C TYR A 201 -16.31 11.81 -10.72
N GLY A 202 -16.41 13.03 -10.17
CA GLY A 202 -16.69 13.27 -8.76
C GLY A 202 -15.50 12.90 -7.85
N LYS A 203 -15.70 13.09 -6.54
CA LYS A 203 -14.71 12.69 -5.51
C LYS A 203 -14.43 11.18 -5.56
N LEU A 204 -13.28 10.79 -5.04
CA LEU A 204 -12.85 9.41 -4.86
C LEU A 204 -13.44 8.87 -3.54
N GLU A 205 -14.46 8.02 -3.62
CA GLU A 205 -14.89 7.18 -2.50
C GLU A 205 -14.21 5.80 -2.58
N PRO A 206 -13.37 5.42 -1.58
CA PRO A 206 -12.78 4.09 -1.49
C PRO A 206 -13.84 3.04 -1.10
N LEU A 207 -13.85 1.87 -1.76
CA LEU A 207 -14.71 0.74 -1.41
C LEU A 207 -14.64 0.37 0.09
N ILE A 208 -13.45 0.46 0.70
CA ILE A 208 -13.27 0.18 2.13
C ILE A 208 -14.10 1.11 3.05
N GLN A 209 -14.43 2.34 2.63
CA GLN A 209 -15.37 3.19 3.36
C GLN A 209 -16.79 2.64 3.31
N GLU A 210 -17.25 2.20 2.14
CA GLU A 210 -18.59 1.62 1.95
C GLU A 210 -18.76 0.31 2.74
N GLU A 211 -17.74 -0.55 2.72
CA GLU A 211 -17.78 -1.83 3.42
C GLU A 211 -17.73 -1.66 4.95
N LEU A 212 -16.91 -0.73 5.48
CA LEU A 212 -16.83 -0.49 6.92
C LEU A 212 -18.03 0.28 7.50
N LYS A 213 -18.77 1.03 6.68
CA LYS A 213 -20.12 1.55 7.05
C LYS A 213 -21.13 0.41 7.28
N LYS A 214 -20.95 -0.74 6.63
CA LYS A 214 -21.85 -1.92 6.70
C LYS A 214 -21.43 -2.93 7.77
N ASP A 215 -20.13 -3.18 7.95
CA ASP A 215 -19.59 -4.08 8.97
C ASP A 215 -18.24 -3.56 9.51
N PRO A 216 -18.09 -3.30 10.82
CA PRO A 216 -16.86 -2.77 11.40
C PRO A 216 -15.65 -3.73 11.33
N ARG A 217 -15.86 -5.01 10.99
CA ARG A 217 -14.82 -6.06 10.98
C ARG A 217 -14.01 -6.02 9.69
N LEU A 218 -12.70 -5.77 9.78
CA LEU A 218 -11.87 -5.67 8.57
C LEU A 218 -11.84 -6.99 7.76
N VAL A 219 -11.88 -8.15 8.42
CA VAL A 219 -11.97 -9.47 7.75
C VAL A 219 -13.25 -9.68 6.91
N ARG A 220 -14.27 -8.81 7.03
CA ARG A 220 -15.53 -8.90 6.27
C ARG A 220 -15.52 -8.04 5.00
N THR A 221 -14.53 -7.17 4.82
CA THR A 221 -14.35 -6.32 3.63
C THR A 221 -13.74 -7.13 2.48
N THR A 222 -13.78 -6.63 1.26
CA THR A 222 -13.21 -7.29 0.07
C THR A 222 -11.70 -7.46 0.20
N ALA A 223 -11.02 -6.44 0.74
CA ALA A 223 -9.60 -6.52 1.09
C ALA A 223 -9.31 -7.57 2.18
N GLY A 224 -10.10 -7.59 3.26
CA GLY A 224 -9.92 -8.55 4.35
C GLY A 224 -10.25 -10.00 3.97
N LYS A 225 -11.26 -10.22 3.12
CA LYS A 225 -11.59 -11.55 2.56
C LYS A 225 -10.46 -12.10 1.69
N SER A 226 -9.86 -11.26 0.82
CA SER A 226 -8.69 -11.66 0.02
C SER A 226 -7.51 -12.00 0.92
N MET A 227 -7.13 -11.05 1.80
CA MET A 227 -6.02 -11.24 2.74
C MET A 227 -6.18 -12.50 3.60
N LYS A 228 -7.40 -12.77 4.08
CA LYS A 228 -7.72 -13.99 4.81
C LYS A 228 -7.43 -15.24 3.97
N LYS A 229 -7.94 -15.31 2.73
CA LYS A 229 -7.72 -16.46 1.84
C LYS A 229 -6.23 -16.65 1.52
N ASP A 230 -5.51 -15.56 1.28
CA ASP A 230 -4.08 -15.57 0.97
C ASP A 230 -3.25 -16.10 2.16
N LEU A 231 -3.63 -15.71 3.39
CA LEU A 231 -3.05 -16.23 4.65
C LEU A 231 -3.39 -17.69 4.91
N GLU A 232 -4.65 -18.12 4.73
CA GLU A 232 -5.06 -19.52 4.88
C GLU A 232 -4.27 -20.42 3.93
N ALA A 233 -4.12 -20.02 2.66
CA ALA A 233 -3.34 -20.76 1.69
C ALA A 233 -1.81 -20.71 1.97
N ASP A 234 -1.28 -19.65 2.57
CA ASP A 234 0.13 -19.61 3.01
C ASP A 234 0.36 -20.47 4.28
N ILE A 235 -0.65 -20.63 5.14
CA ILE A 235 -0.64 -21.58 6.27
C ILE A 235 -0.63 -23.01 5.76
N GLU A 236 -1.55 -23.39 4.87
CA GLU A 236 -1.61 -24.73 4.26
C GLU A 236 -0.29 -25.12 3.60
N ARG A 237 0.34 -24.18 2.86
CA ARG A 237 1.68 -24.37 2.27
C ARG A 237 2.77 -24.58 3.32
N ALA A 238 2.78 -23.78 4.38
CA ALA A 238 3.78 -23.89 5.45
C ALA A 238 3.62 -25.21 6.24
N GLU A 239 2.38 -25.67 6.45
CA GLU A 239 2.09 -26.95 7.10
C GLU A 239 2.43 -28.15 6.21
N ALA A 240 2.22 -28.06 4.90
CA ALA A 240 2.64 -29.11 3.96
C ALA A 240 4.16 -29.27 3.94
N LEU A 241 4.90 -28.17 3.81
CA LEU A 241 6.37 -28.17 3.87
C LEU A 241 6.88 -28.70 5.22
N LEU A 242 6.23 -28.34 6.33
CA LEU A 242 6.62 -28.83 7.66
C LEU A 242 6.35 -30.35 7.82
N ARG A 243 5.33 -30.92 7.18
CA ARG A 243 5.09 -32.38 7.16
C ARG A 243 6.16 -33.10 6.33
N GLU A 244 6.37 -32.68 5.09
CA GLU A 244 7.41 -33.22 4.19
C GLU A 244 8.80 -33.20 4.84
N HIS A 245 9.14 -32.07 5.47
CA HIS A 245 10.39 -31.90 6.20
C HIS A 245 10.50 -32.82 7.42
N MET A 246 9.39 -33.07 8.13
CA MET A 246 9.34 -34.01 9.26
C MET A 246 9.41 -35.49 8.82
N GLU A 247 8.95 -35.83 7.62
CA GLU A 247 9.07 -37.18 7.05
C GLU A 247 10.53 -37.52 6.71
N TYR A 248 11.29 -36.57 6.16
CA TYR A 248 12.73 -36.72 5.89
C TYR A 248 13.62 -36.41 7.12
N MET A 249 13.17 -36.76 8.34
CA MET A 249 13.96 -36.51 9.56
C MET A 249 15.30 -37.30 9.56
N PRO A 250 16.47 -36.62 9.57
CA PRO A 250 17.76 -37.30 9.56
C PRO A 250 18.06 -37.97 10.91
N PRO A 251 18.85 -39.06 10.95
CA PRO A 251 19.12 -39.81 12.18
C PRO A 251 19.76 -38.95 13.28
N VAL A 252 19.09 -38.88 14.44
CA VAL A 252 19.58 -38.15 15.63
C VAL A 252 20.94 -38.74 16.09
N PRO A 253 22.02 -37.95 16.13
CA PRO A 253 23.32 -38.46 16.56
C PRO A 253 23.34 -38.82 18.06
N ARG A 254 23.91 -39.97 18.40
CA ARG A 254 23.86 -40.56 19.77
C ARG A 254 24.94 -40.05 20.74
N LYS A 255 25.94 -39.31 20.28
CA LYS A 255 27.04 -38.78 21.11
C LYS A 255 27.36 -37.33 20.75
N MET A 256 27.67 -36.57 21.80
CA MET A 256 27.99 -35.14 21.73
C MET A 256 29.37 -34.88 21.10
N ASP A 257 30.27 -35.84 21.23
CA ASP A 257 31.73 -35.61 21.20
C ASP A 257 32.32 -35.44 19.79
N GLU A 258 31.52 -35.59 18.74
CA GLU A 258 31.95 -35.67 17.33
C GLU A 258 31.65 -34.38 16.52
N TYR A 259 31.49 -33.26 17.22
CA TYR A 259 30.92 -31.99 16.77
C TYR A 259 31.46 -31.39 15.45
N LEU A 260 32.73 -31.62 15.12
CA LEU A 260 33.44 -30.84 14.10
C LEU A 260 33.80 -31.60 12.82
N ARG A 261 33.52 -32.91 12.73
CA ARG A 261 33.91 -33.73 11.56
C ARG A 261 32.84 -34.71 11.03
N ASN A 262 31.75 -34.97 11.74
CA ASN A 262 30.71 -35.90 11.25
C ASN A 262 29.67 -35.21 10.34
N PRO A 263 29.52 -35.60 9.06
CA PRO A 263 28.52 -35.02 8.16
C PRO A 263 27.06 -35.18 8.61
N ARG A 264 26.76 -36.16 9.48
CA ARG A 264 25.41 -36.37 10.05
C ARG A 264 25.00 -35.23 10.98
N TRP A 265 25.92 -34.73 11.81
CA TRP A 265 25.68 -33.59 12.69
C TRP A 265 25.36 -32.32 11.88
N LYS A 266 26.06 -32.09 10.77
CA LYS A 266 25.78 -30.97 9.86
C LYS A 266 24.35 -31.07 9.29
N LYS A 267 23.99 -32.21 8.67
CA LYS A 267 22.64 -32.42 8.12
C LYS A 267 21.53 -32.29 9.17
N TYR A 268 21.75 -32.80 10.39
CA TYR A 268 20.78 -32.68 11.48
C TYR A 268 20.61 -31.21 11.95
N ARG A 269 21.70 -30.43 11.99
CA ARG A 269 21.62 -28.99 12.28
C ARG A 269 20.84 -28.25 11.20
N GLU A 270 21.21 -28.42 9.92
CA GLU A 270 20.56 -27.76 8.78
C GLU A 270 19.05 -28.03 8.79
N TRP A 271 18.67 -29.31 8.92
CA TRP A 271 17.28 -29.75 9.07
C TRP A 271 16.58 -29.10 10.28
N SER A 272 17.24 -29.03 11.45
CA SER A 272 16.66 -28.44 12.67
C SER A 272 16.47 -26.92 12.56
N GLU A 273 17.37 -26.24 11.86
CA GLU A 273 17.30 -24.79 11.60
C GLU A 273 16.19 -24.47 10.59
N GLU A 274 16.07 -25.24 9.50
CA GLU A 274 14.98 -25.15 8.52
C GLU A 274 13.61 -25.46 9.14
N LYS A 275 13.52 -26.52 9.95
CA LYS A 275 12.31 -26.86 10.71
C LYS A 275 11.88 -25.68 11.59
N ARG A 276 12.81 -25.13 12.37
CA ARG A 276 12.55 -24.00 13.28
C ARG A 276 12.19 -22.72 12.51
N ALA A 277 12.65 -22.55 11.28
CA ALA A 277 12.23 -21.46 10.40
C ALA A 277 10.79 -21.65 9.88
N LEU A 278 10.41 -22.88 9.48
CA LEU A 278 9.04 -23.22 9.09
C LEU A 278 8.05 -23.06 10.26
N GLU A 279 8.38 -23.54 11.45
CA GLU A 279 7.57 -23.39 12.67
C GLU A 279 7.33 -21.91 12.99
N LYS A 280 8.39 -21.07 13.01
CA LYS A 280 8.28 -19.62 13.20
C LYS A 280 7.47 -18.92 12.09
N ARG A 281 7.55 -19.40 10.84
CA ARG A 281 6.74 -18.87 9.73
C ARG A 281 5.26 -19.18 9.94
N LEU A 282 4.94 -20.42 10.32
CA LEU A 282 3.58 -20.88 10.60
C LEU A 282 2.96 -20.13 11.80
N GLU A 283 3.72 -19.93 12.87
CA GLU A 283 3.34 -19.12 14.04
C GLU A 283 2.97 -17.69 13.62
N ARG A 284 3.84 -17.01 12.86
CA ARG A 284 3.59 -15.65 12.35
C ARG A 284 2.34 -15.57 11.47
N LEU A 285 2.16 -16.50 10.54
CA LEU A 285 1.00 -16.52 9.65
C LEU A 285 -0.31 -16.73 10.42
N ARG A 286 -0.33 -17.66 11.38
CA ARG A 286 -1.47 -17.88 12.27
C ARG A 286 -1.76 -16.65 13.15
N ALA A 287 -0.73 -15.97 13.66
CA ALA A 287 -0.89 -14.71 14.39
C ALA A 287 -1.46 -13.58 13.51
N SER A 288 -1.00 -13.43 12.26
CA SER A 288 -1.57 -12.48 11.30
C SER A 288 -3.03 -12.78 10.97
N LEU A 289 -3.39 -14.05 10.74
CA LEU A 289 -4.78 -14.46 10.49
C LEU A 289 -5.67 -14.22 11.72
N HIS A 290 -5.17 -14.50 12.92
CA HIS A 290 -5.86 -14.22 14.18
C HIS A 290 -6.08 -12.72 14.37
N LYS A 291 -5.05 -11.89 14.14
CA LYS A 291 -5.13 -10.42 14.21
C LYS A 291 -6.18 -9.88 13.24
N LEU A 292 -6.13 -10.29 11.98
CA LEU A 292 -7.10 -9.88 10.94
C LEU A 292 -8.53 -10.27 11.33
N SER A 293 -8.74 -11.50 11.80
CA SER A 293 -10.07 -12.03 12.12
C SER A 293 -10.75 -11.29 13.27
N HIS A 294 -9.98 -10.75 14.21
CA HIS A 294 -10.48 -9.98 15.36
C HIS A 294 -10.45 -8.46 15.14
N MET A 295 -9.91 -7.97 14.03
CA MET A 295 -9.73 -6.55 13.77
C MET A 295 -11.07 -5.84 13.53
N GLN A 296 -11.40 -4.87 14.38
CA GLN A 296 -12.64 -4.10 14.33
C GLN A 296 -12.38 -2.61 14.46
N PHE A 297 -12.97 -1.81 13.57
CA PHE A 297 -12.97 -0.36 13.70
C PHE A 297 -14.04 0.07 14.69
N GLY A 298 -13.63 0.28 15.95
CA GLY A 298 -14.52 0.47 17.10
C GLY A 298 -15.52 1.62 16.94
N TRP A 299 -15.18 2.68 16.20
CA TRP A 299 -16.09 3.80 15.93
C TRP A 299 -17.21 3.46 14.94
N ALA A 300 -17.06 2.46 14.05
CA ALA A 300 -18.13 2.03 13.15
C ALA A 300 -19.30 1.38 13.90
N LYS A 301 -19.07 0.91 15.14
CA LYS A 301 -20.15 0.54 16.08
C LYS A 301 -21.01 1.74 16.49
N LYS A 302 -20.48 2.96 16.56
CA LYS A 302 -21.29 4.17 16.85
C LYS A 302 -22.29 4.44 15.73
N PHE A 303 -21.90 4.26 14.47
CA PHE A 303 -22.79 4.43 13.33
C PHE A 303 -23.92 3.39 13.30
N LEU A 304 -23.59 2.11 13.55
CA LEU A 304 -24.58 1.05 13.69
C LEU A 304 -25.54 1.29 14.87
N GLY A 305 -25.04 1.78 16.01
CA GLY A 305 -25.89 2.17 17.14
C GLY A 305 -26.87 3.30 16.80
N LEU A 306 -26.39 4.37 16.16
CA LEU A 306 -27.23 5.49 15.73
C LEU A 306 -28.31 5.08 14.71
N PHE A 307 -28.01 4.15 13.80
CA PHE A 307 -28.99 3.64 12.84
C PHE A 307 -30.03 2.68 13.45
N LEU A 308 -29.70 2.00 14.55
CA LEU A 308 -30.61 1.10 15.25
C LEU A 308 -31.51 1.82 16.27
N SER A 309 -31.06 2.95 16.83
CA SER A 309 -31.88 3.82 17.70
C SER A 309 -32.77 4.82 16.95
N SER A 310 -32.97 4.64 15.64
CA SER A 310 -33.77 5.52 14.76
C SER A 310 -34.91 4.74 14.08
N LYS A 311 -35.56 3.85 14.84
CA LYS A 311 -36.73 3.04 14.47
C LYS A 311 -37.68 2.92 15.65
#